data_AF-A0A1Q3GRQ0-F1
#
_entry.id   AF-A0A1Q3GRQ0-F1
#
_cell.length_a   1.000
_cell.length_b   1.000
_cell.length_c   1.000
_cell.angle_alpha   90.00
_cell.angle_beta   90.00
_cell.angle_gamma   90.00
#
_symmetry.space_group_name_H-M   'P 1'
#
loop_
_entity.id
_entity.type
_entity.pdbx_description
1 polymer ?
#
loop_
_entity_poly.entity_id
_entity_poly.type
_entity_poly.pdbx_seq_one_letter_code
_entity_poly.pdbx_strand_id
1 'polypeptide(L)'
;MVENHIYRKEGGGYVKGVIFKVLLHDTEYYLVDLKVFADGIIDCVGQEIDLEQLKHYLGTGKLTRNLPVGKRIFVPYVGYIYSSSNIFPDDNEHLIGLIESAVELLNENEEEVYLDECILTFRDYLVKPTEENFQKLEKVYQRIPEEEKAVFEPIRKNDPLVKLMTKKQPFTSEERAYMLNDYFEGEYLEMK
;
A
#
# COMPACT_ATOMS: atom_id res chain seq x y z
N MET A 1 15.67 1.41 6.31
CA MET A 1 15.08 1.62 4.97
C MET A 1 13.64 2.00 5.23
N VAL A 2 13.15 3.11 4.68
CA VAL A 2 11.72 3.44 4.78
C VAL A 2 11.06 2.63 3.67
N GLU A 3 10.53 1.46 4.01
CA GLU A 3 9.71 0.70 3.06
C GLU A 3 8.34 1.39 2.99
N ASN A 4 8.09 2.10 1.89
CA ASN A 4 6.78 2.68 1.60
C ASN A 4 5.82 1.54 1.26
N HIS A 5 5.21 0.98 2.30
CA HIS A 5 4.17 -0.02 2.17
C HIS A 5 2.89 0.59 1.58
N ILE A 6 2.18 -0.22 0.80
CA ILE A 6 0.84 0.05 0.32
C ILE A 6 -0.12 -0.99 0.86
N TYR A 7 -1.40 -0.67 0.87
CA TYR A 7 -2.43 -1.58 1.38
C TYR A 7 -3.57 -1.69 0.37
N ARG A 8 -4.01 -2.92 0.12
CA ARG A 8 -5.25 -3.21 -0.60
C ARG A 8 -6.30 -3.68 0.40
N LYS A 9 -7.52 -3.16 0.26
CA LYS A 9 -8.66 -3.60 1.05
C LYS A 9 -9.26 -4.87 0.44
N GLU A 10 -9.34 -5.94 1.22
CA GLU A 10 -9.89 -7.23 0.78
C GLU A 10 -10.64 -7.90 1.94
N GLY A 11 -11.80 -8.50 1.69
CA GLY A 11 -12.54 -9.27 2.71
C GLY A 11 -12.90 -8.53 4.02
N GLY A 12 -12.79 -7.21 4.08
CA GLY A 12 -13.01 -6.41 5.30
C GLY A 12 -11.75 -6.15 6.14
N GLY A 13 -10.58 -6.59 5.67
CA GLY A 13 -9.26 -6.24 6.22
C GLY A 13 -8.35 -5.59 5.18
N TYR A 14 -7.06 -5.53 5.48
CA TYR A 14 -6.03 -4.95 4.61
C TYR A 14 -4.92 -5.96 4.32
N VAL A 15 -4.47 -6.00 3.07
CA VAL A 15 -3.32 -6.79 2.61
C VAL A 15 -2.17 -5.82 2.34
N LYS A 16 -1.07 -5.98 3.08
CA LYS A 16 0.16 -5.20 2.93
C LYS A 16 0.84 -5.52 1.59
N GLY A 17 1.51 -4.55 1.01
CA GLY A 17 2.18 -4.67 -0.27
C GLY A 17 3.28 -3.65 -0.47
N VAL A 18 3.98 -3.77 -1.60
CA VAL A 18 5.07 -2.88 -2.02
C VAL A 18 4.92 -2.51 -3.49
N ILE A 19 5.58 -1.42 -3.91
CA ILE A 19 5.55 -0.95 -5.29
C ILE A 19 6.90 -1.20 -5.98
N PHE A 20 6.85 -1.85 -7.14
CA PHE A 20 7.95 -1.90 -8.10
C PHE A 20 7.65 -0.98 -9.28
N LYS A 21 8.68 -0.36 -9.85
CA LYS A 21 8.56 0.42 -11.09
C LYS A 21 8.95 -0.44 -12.29
N VAL A 22 8.06 -0.51 -13.27
CA VAL A 22 8.28 -1.24 -14.54
C VAL A 22 7.82 -0.41 -15.72
N LEU A 23 8.22 -0.82 -16.92
CA LEU A 23 7.77 -0.21 -18.18
C LEU A 23 6.68 -1.07 -18.79
N LEU A 24 5.52 -0.47 -19.03
CA LEU A 24 4.49 -1.04 -19.88
C LEU A 24 4.78 -0.65 -21.32
N HIS A 25 4.95 -1.64 -22.19
CA HIS A 25 5.11 -1.47 -23.62
C HIS A 25 3.80 -1.82 -24.32
N ASP A 26 3.19 -0.80 -24.90
CA ASP A 26 2.09 -0.92 -25.83
C ASP A 26 2.49 -0.25 -27.15
N THR A 27 1.94 0.91 -27.50
CA THR A 27 2.43 1.70 -28.65
C THR A 27 3.73 2.45 -28.33
N GLU A 28 3.87 2.88 -27.08
CA GLU A 28 5.03 3.58 -26.52
C GLU A 28 5.34 2.95 -25.15
N TYR A 29 6.41 3.40 -24.50
CA TYR A 29 6.74 2.96 -23.13
C TYR A 29 6.14 3.90 -22.10
N TYR A 30 5.54 3.33 -21.06
CA TYR A 30 4.97 4.06 -19.93
C TYR A 30 5.61 3.56 -18.64
N LEU A 31 6.09 4.48 -17.79
CA LEU A 31 6.47 4.11 -16.42
C LEU A 31 5.20 3.82 -15.62
N VAL A 32 5.10 2.60 -15.10
CA VAL A 32 3.93 2.18 -14.32
C VAL A 32 4.35 1.55 -13.00
N ASP A 33 3.38 1.50 -12.10
CA ASP A 33 3.52 0.90 -10.77
C ASP A 33 2.99 -0.53 -10.83
N LEU A 34 3.84 -1.44 -10.39
CA LEU A 34 3.50 -2.84 -10.15
C LEU A 34 3.36 -3.01 -8.64
N LYS A 35 2.12 -3.10 -8.18
CA LYS A 35 1.80 -3.23 -6.75
C LYS A 35 1.73 -4.71 -6.39
N VAL A 36 2.64 -5.17 -5.55
CA VAL A 36 2.75 -6.58 -5.16
C VAL A 36 2.26 -6.72 -3.73
N PHE A 37 1.29 -7.59 -3.49
CA PHE A 37 0.68 -7.80 -2.18
C PHE A 37 1.13 -9.13 -1.55
N ALA A 38 1.06 -9.20 -0.22
CA ALA A 38 1.49 -10.35 0.58
C ALA A 38 0.80 -11.67 0.20
N ASP A 39 -0.43 -11.60 -0.30
CA ASP A 39 -1.18 -12.76 -0.79
C ASP A 39 -0.79 -13.24 -2.20
N GLY A 40 0.23 -12.62 -2.80
CA GLY A 40 0.75 -12.97 -4.12
C GLY A 40 -0.03 -12.36 -5.28
N ILE A 41 -1.09 -11.58 -5.02
CA ILE A 41 -1.77 -10.84 -6.08
C ILE A 41 -0.94 -9.60 -6.44
N ILE A 42 -0.90 -9.30 -7.74
CA ILE A 42 -0.17 -8.16 -8.28
C ILE A 42 -1.16 -7.27 -9.03
N ASP A 43 -1.29 -6.00 -8.63
CA ASP A 43 -2.02 -4.99 -9.40
C ASP A 43 -1.04 -4.32 -10.38
N CYS A 44 -1.32 -4.52 -11.67
CA CYS A 44 -0.66 -3.87 -12.78
C CYS A 44 -1.65 -2.95 -13.50
N VAL A 45 -1.61 -1.65 -13.19
CA VAL A 45 -2.45 -0.61 -13.83
C VAL A 45 -3.96 -0.91 -13.70
N GLY A 46 -4.38 -1.31 -12.49
CA GLY A 46 -5.78 -1.64 -12.17
C GLY A 46 -6.22 -3.04 -12.60
N GLN A 47 -5.32 -3.84 -13.17
CA GLN A 47 -5.56 -5.25 -13.48
C GLN A 47 -4.85 -6.13 -12.46
N GLU A 48 -5.62 -6.96 -11.75
CA GLU A 48 -5.07 -8.00 -10.89
C GLU A 48 -4.56 -9.18 -11.73
N ILE A 49 -3.31 -9.56 -11.49
CA ILE A 49 -2.62 -10.68 -12.13
C ILE A 49 -1.87 -11.50 -11.07
N ASP A 50 -1.53 -12.74 -11.42
CA ASP A 50 -0.63 -13.57 -10.63
C ASP A 50 0.81 -13.52 -11.17
N LEU A 51 1.72 -14.20 -10.47
CA LEU A 51 3.13 -14.27 -10.85
C LEU A 51 3.36 -14.93 -12.21
N GLU A 52 2.55 -15.92 -12.60
CA GLU A 52 2.70 -16.60 -13.89
C GLU A 52 2.28 -15.69 -15.05
N GLN A 53 1.22 -14.91 -14.86
CA GLN A 53 0.81 -13.87 -15.81
C GLN A 53 1.85 -12.75 -15.90
N LEU A 54 2.46 -12.36 -14.79
CA LEU A 54 3.59 -11.42 -14.80
C LEU A 54 4.77 -11.96 -15.61
N LYS A 55 5.19 -13.21 -15.36
CA LYS A 55 6.25 -13.89 -16.13
C LYS A 55 5.91 -13.92 -17.63
N HIS A 56 4.66 -14.18 -17.98
CA HIS A 56 4.20 -14.13 -19.37
C HIS A 56 4.32 -12.71 -19.98
N TYR A 57 3.90 -11.67 -19.26
CA TYR A 57 4.04 -10.28 -19.73
C TYR A 57 5.50 -9.83 -19.88
N LEU A 58 6.39 -10.28 -19.00
CA LEU A 58 7.83 -10.05 -19.10
C LEU A 58 8.44 -10.80 -20.29
N GLY A 59 8.05 -12.06 -20.50
CA GLY A 59 8.54 -12.89 -21.60
C GLY A 59 8.09 -12.42 -22.99
N THR A 60 6.90 -11.81 -23.07
CA THR A 60 6.39 -11.20 -24.32
C THR A 60 6.90 -9.78 -24.54
N GLY A 61 7.56 -9.18 -23.54
CA GLY A 61 8.02 -7.80 -23.59
C GLY A 61 6.90 -6.76 -23.44
N LYS A 62 5.68 -7.18 -23.08
CA LYS A 62 4.58 -6.27 -22.70
C LYS A 62 4.94 -5.49 -21.43
N LEU A 63 5.56 -6.16 -20.47
CA LEU A 63 6.24 -5.52 -19.36
C LEU A 63 7.75 -5.67 -19.54
N THR A 64 8.51 -4.66 -19.17
CA THR A 64 9.98 -4.73 -19.21
C THR A 64 10.60 -3.71 -18.26
N ARG A 65 11.84 -3.93 -17.86
CA ARG A 65 12.66 -2.88 -17.22
C ARG A 65 13.56 -2.18 -18.24
N ASN A 66 13.72 -2.76 -19.44
CA ASN A 66 14.63 -2.26 -20.44
C ASN A 66 13.94 -1.29 -21.41
N LEU A 67 14.35 -0.02 -21.37
CA LEU A 67 13.97 0.96 -22.39
C LEU A 67 15.02 0.94 -23.52
N PRO A 68 14.67 0.51 -24.75
CA PRO A 68 15.63 0.48 -25.85
C PRO A 68 16.18 1.87 -26.18
N VAL A 69 17.44 1.92 -26.61
CA VAL A 69 18.10 3.18 -27.00
C VAL A 69 17.31 3.91 -28.08
N GLY A 70 17.15 5.23 -27.92
CA GLY A 70 16.39 6.09 -28.83
C GLY A 70 14.87 5.99 -28.71
N LYS A 71 14.34 5.09 -27.87
CA LYS A 71 12.92 5.09 -27.50
C LYS A 71 12.65 6.11 -26.40
N ARG A 72 11.42 6.58 -26.36
CA ARG A 72 10.93 7.47 -25.30
C ARG A 72 10.05 6.72 -24.33
N ILE A 73 10.07 7.18 -23.09
CA ILE A 73 9.18 6.76 -22.03
C ILE A 73 8.33 7.94 -21.60
N PHE A 74 7.03 7.71 -21.38
CA PHE A 74 6.17 8.64 -20.68
C PHE A 74 6.28 8.42 -19.17
N VAL A 75 6.68 9.45 -18.44
CA VAL A 75 6.73 9.48 -16.98
C VAL A 75 5.63 10.41 -16.47
N PRO A 76 4.67 9.91 -15.67
CA PRO A 76 3.62 10.74 -15.09
C PRO A 76 4.18 11.99 -14.39
N TYR A 77 3.50 13.13 -14.57
CA TYR A 77 3.87 14.44 -14.01
C TYR A 77 5.20 15.05 -14.48
N VAL A 78 5.98 14.33 -15.32
CA VAL A 78 7.24 14.81 -15.90
C VAL A 78 7.12 15.01 -17.42
N GLY A 79 6.58 14.02 -18.13
CA GLY A 79 6.48 14.03 -19.59
C GLY A 79 7.35 12.96 -20.27
N TYR A 80 7.80 13.23 -21.50
CA TYR A 80 8.60 12.27 -22.27
C TYR A 80 10.10 12.41 -22.04
N ILE A 81 10.77 11.27 -21.79
CA ILE A 81 12.22 11.18 -21.65
C ILE A 81 12.76 10.20 -22.71
N TYR A 82 13.89 10.53 -23.33
CA TYR A 82 14.55 9.66 -24.31
C TYR A 82 15.66 8.84 -23.66
N SER A 83 15.75 7.57 -24.04
CA SER A 83 16.86 6.70 -23.66
C SER A 83 18.12 7.03 -24.46
N SER A 84 19.16 7.51 -23.78
CA SER A 84 20.51 7.65 -24.34
C SER A 84 21.36 6.38 -24.19
N SER A 85 20.91 5.43 -23.36
CA SER A 85 21.57 4.18 -23.01
C SER A 85 20.54 3.25 -22.33
N ASN A 86 20.73 1.93 -22.37
CA ASN A 86 19.85 1.01 -21.64
C ASN A 86 19.81 1.39 -20.15
N ILE A 87 18.60 1.69 -19.64
CA ILE A 87 18.44 2.33 -18.33
C ILE A 87 18.42 1.30 -17.18
N PHE A 88 18.13 0.01 -17.45
CA PHE A 88 18.08 -1.03 -16.43
C PHE A 88 18.56 -2.39 -16.96
N PRO A 89 19.86 -2.73 -16.85
CA PRO A 89 20.42 -3.95 -17.43
C PRO A 89 19.97 -5.25 -16.74
N ASP A 90 19.19 -5.18 -15.66
CA ASP A 90 18.69 -6.37 -14.96
C ASP A 90 17.83 -7.23 -15.89
N ASP A 91 18.06 -8.53 -15.83
CA ASP A 91 17.22 -9.50 -16.49
C ASP A 91 15.85 -9.63 -15.77
N ASN A 92 14.88 -10.15 -16.50
CA ASN A 92 13.54 -10.36 -15.96
C ASN A 92 13.56 -11.33 -14.75
N GLU A 93 14.53 -12.25 -14.71
CA GLU A 93 14.69 -13.23 -13.61
C GLU A 93 15.01 -12.53 -12.29
N HIS A 94 15.87 -11.51 -12.32
CA HIS A 94 16.18 -10.72 -11.14
C HIS A 94 14.95 -9.97 -10.60
N LEU A 95 14.11 -9.39 -11.47
CA LEU A 95 12.85 -8.75 -11.03
C LEU A 95 11.91 -9.77 -10.37
N ILE A 96 11.76 -10.95 -10.97
CA ILE A 96 10.93 -12.01 -10.40
C ILE A 96 11.44 -12.42 -9.02
N GLY A 97 12.76 -12.63 -8.87
CA GLY A 97 13.35 -12.96 -7.57
C GLY A 97 13.13 -11.86 -6.52
N LEU A 98 13.24 -10.59 -6.90
CA LEU A 98 12.95 -9.47 -6.00
C LEU A 98 11.48 -9.45 -5.55
N ILE A 99 10.55 -9.76 -6.45
CA ILE A 99 9.11 -9.83 -6.15
C ILE A 99 8.82 -11.00 -5.21
N GLU A 100 9.39 -12.18 -5.47
CA GLU A 100 9.23 -13.37 -4.62
C GLU A 100 9.78 -13.08 -3.21
N SER A 101 11.00 -12.54 -3.09
CA SER A 101 11.56 -12.15 -1.79
C SER A 101 10.74 -11.08 -1.08
N ALA A 102 10.15 -10.12 -1.81
CA ALA A 102 9.29 -9.13 -1.20
C ALA A 102 8.01 -9.75 -0.63
N VAL A 103 7.39 -10.70 -1.33
CA VAL A 103 6.22 -11.43 -0.82
C VAL A 103 6.57 -12.26 0.42
N GLU A 104 7.74 -12.91 0.44
CA GLU A 104 8.23 -13.63 1.62
C GLU A 104 8.40 -12.68 2.82
N LEU A 105 9.11 -11.57 2.64
CA LEU A 105 9.31 -10.57 3.70
C LEU A 105 7.99 -9.94 4.19
N LEU A 106 7.04 -9.71 3.29
CA LEU A 106 5.71 -9.21 3.65
C LEU A 106 4.93 -10.20 4.52
N ASN A 107 5.13 -11.49 4.32
CA ASN A 107 4.50 -12.54 5.12
C ASN A 107 5.27 -12.86 6.42
N GLU A 108 6.57 -12.60 6.49
CA GLU A 108 7.36 -12.77 7.72
C GLU A 108 7.08 -11.67 8.77
N ASN A 109 6.61 -10.50 8.34
CA ASN A 109 6.32 -9.34 9.19
C ASN A 109 4.83 -9.20 9.55
N GLU A 110 4.14 -10.31 9.88
CA GLU A 110 2.72 -10.29 10.26
C GLU A 110 2.44 -9.35 11.46
N GLU A 111 3.38 -9.21 12.41
CA GLU A 111 3.21 -8.36 13.60
C GLU A 111 3.00 -6.88 13.26
N GLU A 112 3.71 -6.33 12.27
CA GLU A 112 3.52 -4.95 11.81
C GLU A 112 2.17 -4.73 11.10
N VAL A 113 1.59 -5.77 10.51
CA VAL A 113 0.33 -5.67 9.74
C VAL A 113 -0.84 -5.30 10.64
N TYR A 114 -0.88 -5.79 11.89
CA TYR A 114 -1.99 -5.54 12.80
C TYR A 114 -2.11 -4.07 13.21
N LEU A 115 -0.98 -3.40 13.41
CA LEU A 115 -0.93 -1.99 13.79
C LEU A 115 -1.40 -1.11 12.63
N ASP A 116 -0.89 -1.35 11.42
CA ASP A 116 -1.29 -0.62 10.22
C ASP A 116 -2.77 -0.86 9.88
N GLU A 117 -3.24 -2.12 9.97
CA GLU A 117 -4.64 -2.47 9.77
C GLU A 117 -5.54 -1.73 10.78
N CYS A 118 -5.11 -1.62 12.03
CA CYS A 118 -5.85 -0.90 13.08
C CYS A 118 -5.92 0.60 12.78
N ILE A 119 -4.81 1.20 12.35
CA ILE A 119 -4.73 2.61 11.96
C ILE A 119 -5.64 2.89 10.76
N LEU A 120 -5.63 2.04 9.74
CA LEU A 120 -6.45 2.19 8.53
C LEU A 120 -7.96 1.99 8.81
N THR A 121 -8.31 0.99 9.62
CA THR A 121 -9.71 0.80 10.06
C THR A 121 -10.18 1.93 10.97
N PHE A 122 -9.28 2.53 11.76
CA PHE A 122 -9.60 3.73 12.52
C PHE A 122 -9.88 4.92 11.61
N ARG A 123 -9.06 5.12 10.56
CA ARG A 123 -9.33 6.10 9.50
C ARG A 123 -10.72 5.92 8.89
N ASP A 124 -11.07 4.69 8.51
CA ASP A 124 -12.39 4.37 7.92
C ASP A 124 -13.54 4.71 8.87
N TYR A 125 -13.40 4.44 10.18
CA TYR A 125 -14.37 4.85 11.19
C TYR A 125 -14.48 6.38 11.31
N LEU A 126 -13.34 7.10 11.32
CA LEU A 126 -13.33 8.55 11.39
C LEU A 126 -14.00 9.19 10.17
N VAL A 127 -13.82 8.62 8.97
CA VAL A 127 -14.53 9.07 7.75
C VAL A 127 -16.02 8.74 7.85
N LYS A 128 -16.37 7.51 8.22
CA LYS A 128 -17.75 7.00 8.28
C LYS A 128 -18.01 6.27 9.60
N PRO A 129 -18.56 6.96 10.63
CA PRO A 129 -18.71 6.43 11.99
C PRO A 129 -19.98 5.59 12.13
N THR A 130 -20.09 4.53 11.34
CA THR A 130 -21.18 3.56 11.43
C THR A 130 -20.84 2.43 12.39
N GLU A 131 -21.86 1.81 12.97
CA GLU A 131 -21.71 0.62 13.84
C GLU A 131 -20.90 -0.50 13.17
N GLU A 132 -21.10 -0.73 11.87
CA GLU A 132 -20.33 -1.72 11.11
C GLU A 132 -18.81 -1.41 11.10
N ASN A 133 -18.44 -0.15 10.92
CA ASN A 133 -17.04 0.27 10.91
C ASN A 133 -16.43 0.23 12.31
N PHE A 134 -17.23 0.54 13.34
CA PHE A 134 -16.79 0.39 14.73
C PHE A 134 -16.52 -1.08 15.09
N GLN A 135 -17.40 -2.00 14.70
CA GLN A 135 -17.22 -3.43 14.95
C GLN A 135 -16.00 -4.00 14.21
N LYS A 136 -15.71 -3.52 12.99
CA LYS A 136 -14.47 -3.89 12.27
C LYS A 136 -13.23 -3.41 13.02
N LEU A 137 -13.22 -2.13 13.41
CA LEU A 137 -12.12 -1.55 14.18
C LEU A 137 -11.91 -2.28 15.53
N GLU A 138 -12.97 -2.56 16.27
CA GLU A 138 -12.90 -3.26 17.56
C GLU A 138 -12.28 -4.66 17.39
N LYS A 139 -12.66 -5.40 16.35
CA LYS A 139 -12.07 -6.72 16.04
C LYS A 139 -10.58 -6.64 15.74
N VAL A 140 -10.15 -5.67 14.93
CA VAL A 140 -8.73 -5.50 14.59
C VAL A 140 -7.93 -5.07 15.82
N TYR A 141 -8.44 -4.11 16.61
CA TYR A 141 -7.80 -3.66 17.85
C TYR A 141 -7.60 -4.80 18.87
N GLN A 142 -8.53 -5.74 18.95
CA GLN A 142 -8.43 -6.91 19.83
C GLN A 142 -7.37 -7.93 19.40
N ARG A 143 -6.97 -7.95 18.12
CA ARG A 143 -5.92 -8.85 17.61
C ARG A 143 -4.51 -8.37 17.98
N ILE A 144 -4.33 -7.08 18.27
CA ILE A 144 -3.03 -6.53 18.63
C ILE A 144 -2.60 -7.09 20.01
N PRO A 145 -1.38 -7.63 20.16
CA PRO A 145 -0.85 -8.06 21.45
C PRO A 145 -0.83 -6.92 22.48
N GLU A 146 -1.05 -7.24 23.76
CA GLU A 146 -1.17 -6.20 24.81
C GLU A 146 0.11 -5.36 24.96
N GLU A 147 1.28 -5.99 24.84
CA GLU A 147 2.58 -5.32 24.83
C GLU A 147 2.76 -4.33 23.66
N GLU A 148 2.11 -4.58 22.52
CA GLU A 148 2.17 -3.71 21.34
C GLU A 148 1.12 -2.60 21.37
N LYS A 149 0.03 -2.76 22.13
CA LYS A 149 -0.93 -1.66 22.36
C LYS A 149 -0.27 -0.47 23.07
N ALA A 150 0.84 -0.71 23.76
CA ALA A 150 1.70 0.33 24.29
C ALA A 150 2.35 1.21 23.19
N VAL A 151 2.14 0.97 21.90
CA VAL A 151 2.45 1.98 20.87
C VAL A 151 1.44 3.14 20.92
N PHE A 152 0.19 2.87 21.33
CA PHE A 152 -0.88 3.85 21.44
C PHE A 152 -0.97 4.54 22.82
N GLU A 153 -0.35 3.99 23.87
CA GLU A 153 -0.60 4.41 25.27
C GLU A 153 0.40 5.41 25.91
N PRO A 154 1.74 5.33 25.75
CA PRO A 154 2.68 6.10 26.56
C PRO A 154 3.07 7.46 25.99
N ILE A 155 3.02 7.65 24.66
CA ILE A 155 3.51 8.91 24.04
C ILE A 155 2.41 9.98 23.99
N ARG A 156 1.13 9.57 23.96
CA ARG A 156 -0.02 10.48 24.04
C ARG A 156 -1.00 9.93 25.06
N LYS A 157 -1.02 10.47 26.28
CA LYS A 157 -1.96 10.18 27.38
C LYS A 157 -3.46 10.36 27.02
N ASN A 158 -3.77 10.58 25.75
CA ASN A 158 -5.02 11.05 25.18
C ASN A 158 -5.28 10.49 23.78
N ASP A 159 -4.61 9.41 23.37
CA ASP A 159 -4.79 8.75 22.09
C ASP A 159 -6.30 8.54 21.76
N PRO A 160 -6.80 9.09 20.64
CA PRO A 160 -8.19 8.96 20.25
C PRO A 160 -8.64 7.51 20.07
N LEU A 161 -7.81 6.63 19.52
CA LEU A 161 -8.16 5.23 19.33
C LEU A 161 -8.36 4.54 20.68
N VAL A 162 -7.42 4.71 21.62
CA VAL A 162 -7.54 4.15 22.98
C VAL A 162 -8.78 4.71 23.70
N LYS A 163 -9.05 6.01 23.57
CA LYS A 163 -10.26 6.63 24.15
C LYS A 163 -11.54 6.03 23.57
N LEU A 164 -11.58 5.83 22.26
CA LEU A 164 -12.73 5.23 21.59
C LEU A 164 -12.95 3.79 22.08
N MET A 165 -11.89 2.98 22.16
CA MET A 165 -11.98 1.58 22.60
C MET A 165 -12.36 1.44 24.08
N THR A 166 -11.85 2.33 24.94
CA THR A 166 -12.09 2.28 26.39
C THR A 166 -13.44 2.87 26.79
N LYS A 167 -13.80 4.03 26.24
CA LYS A 167 -15.03 4.75 26.63
C LYS A 167 -16.23 4.41 25.75
N LYS A 168 -16.01 3.81 24.58
CA LYS A 168 -17.05 3.51 23.57
C LYS A 168 -17.93 4.72 23.22
N GLN A 169 -17.36 5.93 23.32
CA GLN A 169 -18.05 7.17 23.02
C GLN A 169 -17.69 7.61 21.60
N PRO A 170 -18.69 7.85 20.72
CA PRO A 170 -18.42 8.31 19.36
C PRO A 170 -17.92 9.74 19.36
N PHE A 171 -17.06 10.06 18.39
CA PHE A 171 -16.55 11.41 18.17
C PHE A 171 -17.53 12.27 17.40
N THR A 172 -17.56 13.56 17.74
CA THR A 172 -18.26 14.58 16.95
C THR A 172 -17.61 14.73 15.57
N SER A 173 -18.33 15.34 14.62
CA SER A 173 -17.79 15.56 13.27
C SER A 173 -16.54 16.45 13.27
N GLU A 174 -16.45 17.44 14.17
CA GLU A 174 -15.29 18.33 14.29
C GLU A 174 -14.06 17.58 14.83
N GLU A 175 -14.24 16.77 15.87
CA GLU A 175 -13.18 15.93 16.43
C GLU A 175 -12.63 14.95 15.39
N ARG A 176 -13.49 14.32 14.59
CA ARG A 176 -13.06 13.42 13.51
C ARG A 176 -12.26 14.14 12.43
N ALA A 177 -12.69 15.33 12.02
CA ALA A 177 -11.96 16.12 11.03
C ALA A 177 -10.58 16.59 11.53
N TYR A 178 -10.49 16.95 12.81
CA TYR A 178 -9.22 17.24 13.46
C TYR A 178 -8.30 16.01 13.46
N MET A 179 -8.81 14.86 13.90
CA MET A 179 -8.05 13.61 13.96
C MET A 179 -7.59 13.15 12.57
N LEU A 180 -8.43 13.24 11.54
CA LEU A 180 -8.01 12.90 10.18
C LEU A 180 -6.83 13.75 9.68
N ASN A 181 -6.72 15.01 10.12
CA ASN A 181 -5.58 15.86 9.78
C ASN A 181 -4.35 15.61 10.67
N ASP A 182 -4.53 15.50 11.99
CA ASP A 182 -3.45 15.37 12.97
C ASP A 182 -2.80 13.98 12.98
N TYR A 183 -3.59 12.94 12.71
CA TYR A 183 -3.19 11.55 12.84
C TYR A 183 -2.66 10.94 11.53
N PHE A 184 -3.03 11.51 10.39
CA PHE A 184 -2.70 11.00 9.05
C PHE A 184 -2.05 12.06 8.13
N GLU A 185 -1.47 13.11 8.71
CA GLU A 185 -0.78 14.24 8.02
C GLU A 185 -1.23 14.50 6.57
N GLY A 186 -2.32 15.26 6.39
CA GLY A 186 -2.61 15.90 5.09
C GLY A 186 -3.27 15.04 4.00
N GLU A 187 -3.65 13.78 4.24
CA GLU A 187 -4.44 12.97 3.29
C GLU A 187 -5.88 13.49 3.03
N TYR A 188 -6.30 14.57 3.69
CA TYR A 188 -7.59 15.23 3.41
C TYR A 188 -7.62 15.92 2.03
N LEU A 189 -6.46 16.17 1.42
CA LEU A 189 -6.35 16.94 0.17
C LEU A 189 -6.61 16.11 -1.11
N GLU A 190 -6.73 14.79 -1.05
CA GLU A 190 -6.93 13.94 -2.24
C GLU A 190 -8.38 13.50 -2.49
N MET A 191 -9.35 13.94 -1.68
CA MET A 191 -10.76 13.51 -1.82
C MET A 191 -11.74 14.69 -1.89
N LYS A 192 -11.48 15.64 -2.79
CA LYS A 192 -12.52 16.54 -3.33
C LYS A 192 -13.00 16.07 -4.69
#